data_AF-A0A1W1BXB3-F1
#
_entry.id   AF-A0A1W1BXB3-F1
#
_cell.length_a   1.000
_cell.length_b   1.000
_cell.length_c   1.000
_cell.angle_alpha   90.00
_cell.angle_beta   90.00
_cell.angle_gamma   90.00
#
_symmetry.space_group_name_H-M   'P 1'
#
loop_
_entity.id
_entity.type
_entity.pdbx_description
1 polymer ?
#
loop_
_entity_poly.entity_id
_entity_poly.type
_entity_poly.pdbx_seq_one_letter_code
_entity_poly.pdbx_strand_id
1 'polypeptide(L)'
;MQFEPSFTLERGYLHYATLQIAEKLASLLDIESSVYRETISAFETLPHRLEFVKKVNGISFVNDSISTIPEATIAAVKMLKNVDSVIIGGNDRGVNYEQLVTFLQTSSVQNIILFSDTGRQIYGKLSNTLEKKNLFLMQNLQESIEKAYNVATSVVLFSPAASSFNEYKNFVERGDEFKKIVNNLEE
;
A
#
# COMPACT_ATOMS: atom_id res chain seq x y z
N MET A 1 -16.39 18.79 22.03
CA MET A 1 -15.60 18.69 20.79
C MET A 1 -15.18 17.25 20.63
N GLN A 2 -15.59 16.61 19.54
CA GLN A 2 -15.15 15.25 19.21
C GLN A 2 -13.65 15.31 18.89
N PHE A 3 -12.85 14.41 19.49
CA PHE A 3 -11.43 14.36 19.20
C PHE A 3 -11.23 13.80 17.79
N GLU A 4 -10.71 14.61 16.87
CA GLU A 4 -10.34 14.18 15.53
C GLU A 4 -8.81 14.29 15.37
N PRO A 5 -8.07 13.19 15.50
CA PRO A 5 -6.63 13.18 15.25
C PRO A 5 -6.33 13.49 13.78
N SER A 6 -5.32 14.33 13.53
CA SER A 6 -4.87 14.65 12.18
C SER A 6 -3.93 13.57 11.64
N PHE A 7 -4.48 12.55 10.98
CA PHE A 7 -3.67 11.58 10.23
C PHE A 7 -3.30 12.16 8.88
N THR A 8 -1.99 12.25 8.61
CA THR A 8 -1.44 12.57 7.29
C THR A 8 -0.74 11.33 6.73
N LEU A 9 -0.46 11.34 5.43
CA LEU A 9 0.31 10.27 4.79
C LEU A 9 1.62 9.98 5.54
N GLU A 10 2.32 11.03 5.99
CA GLU A 10 3.61 10.89 6.68
C GLU A 10 3.49 10.38 8.13
N ARG A 11 2.36 10.64 8.79
CA ARG A 11 2.11 10.19 10.18
C ARG A 11 1.41 8.84 10.25
N GLY A 12 1.18 8.22 9.10
CA GLY A 12 0.46 6.97 9.00
C GLY A 12 -1.05 7.15 9.09
N TYR A 13 -1.78 6.11 8.69
CA TYR A 13 -3.24 6.14 8.67
C TYR A 13 -3.84 5.12 9.64
N LEU A 14 -4.79 5.58 10.46
CA LEU A 14 -5.72 4.71 11.18
C LEU A 14 -7.13 4.89 10.60
N HIS A 15 -7.82 3.77 10.39
CA HIS A 15 -9.20 3.81 9.94
C HIS A 15 -10.08 4.42 11.04
N TYR A 16 -11.02 5.29 10.67
CA TYR A 16 -11.88 5.98 11.63
C TYR A 16 -12.65 5.03 12.54
N ALA A 17 -13.10 3.89 12.02
CA ALA A 17 -13.75 2.85 12.84
C ALA A 17 -12.80 2.27 13.92
N THR A 18 -11.50 2.13 13.63
CA THR A 18 -10.51 1.67 14.62
C THR A 18 -10.37 2.68 15.74
N LEU A 19 -10.38 3.97 15.43
CA LEU A 19 -10.33 5.04 16.44
C LEU A 19 -11.56 5.01 17.33
N GLN A 20 -12.75 4.86 16.75
CA GLN A 20 -14.01 4.76 17.50
C GLN A 20 -14.05 3.53 18.42
N ILE A 21 -13.59 2.38 17.94
CA ILE A 21 -13.49 1.16 18.76
C ILE A 21 -12.51 1.40 19.91
N ALA A 22 -11.33 1.97 19.63
CA ALA A 22 -10.33 2.26 20.65
C ALA A 22 -10.84 3.27 21.70
N GLU A 23 -11.55 4.32 21.28
CA GLU A 23 -12.15 5.32 22.18
C GLU A 23 -13.20 4.65 23.08
N LYS A 24 -14.06 3.80 22.49
CA LYS A 24 -15.08 3.07 23.24
C LYS A 24 -14.48 2.11 24.25
N LEU A 25 -13.42 1.39 23.89
CA LEU A 25 -12.70 0.50 24.79
C LEU A 25 -12.02 1.26 25.91
N ALA A 26 -11.35 2.37 25.62
CA ALA A 26 -10.73 3.23 26.62
C ALA A 26 -11.76 3.71 27.65
N SER A 27 -12.94 4.14 27.18
CA SER A 27 -14.04 4.53 28.05
C SER A 27 -14.58 3.37 28.90
N LEU A 28 -14.65 2.14 28.39
CA LEU A 28 -15.12 0.97 29.15
C LEU A 28 -14.12 0.48 30.20
N LEU A 29 -12.84 0.84 30.04
CA LEU A 29 -11.74 0.48 30.93
C LEU A 29 -11.36 1.62 31.88
N ASP A 30 -12.18 2.67 31.96
CA ASP A 30 -11.94 3.87 32.78
C ASP A 30 -10.57 4.54 32.50
N ILE A 31 -10.07 4.44 31.26
CA ILE A 31 -8.86 5.15 30.84
C ILE A 31 -9.20 6.62 30.62
N GLU A 32 -8.40 7.52 31.19
CA GLU A 32 -8.60 8.95 31.02
C GLU A 32 -8.55 9.36 29.54
N SER A 33 -9.46 10.26 29.14
CA SER A 33 -9.52 10.74 27.76
C SER A 33 -8.24 11.44 27.31
N SER A 34 -7.50 12.06 28.23
CA SER A 34 -6.16 12.64 28.00
C SER A 34 -5.18 11.58 27.51
N VAL A 35 -5.07 10.46 28.24
CA VAL A 35 -4.20 9.32 27.91
C VAL A 35 -4.55 8.73 26.55
N TYR A 36 -5.85 8.53 26.27
CA TYR A 36 -6.30 8.08 24.94
C TYR A 36 -5.84 9.04 23.84
N ARG A 37 -6.07 10.34 23.99
CA ARG A 37 -5.72 11.35 22.99
C ARG A 37 -4.22 11.43 22.75
N GLU A 38 -3.41 11.41 23.81
CA GLU A 38 -1.95 11.40 23.72
C GLU A 38 -1.46 10.14 23.00
N THR A 39 -1.99 8.98 23.37
CA THR A 39 -1.63 7.69 22.76
C THR A 39 -1.95 7.66 21.27
N ILE A 40 -3.16 8.09 20.88
CA ILE A 40 -3.57 8.13 19.47
C ILE A 40 -2.78 9.18 18.69
N SER A 41 -2.45 10.32 19.30
CA SER A 41 -1.66 11.38 18.64
C SER A 41 -0.21 10.98 18.44
N ALA A 42 0.33 10.11 19.29
CA ALA A 42 1.68 9.56 19.19
C ALA A 42 1.75 8.23 18.41
N PHE A 43 0.62 7.72 17.91
CA PHE A 43 0.61 6.46 17.17
C PHE A 43 1.31 6.62 15.82
N GLU A 44 2.27 5.73 15.58
CA GLU A 44 2.91 5.56 14.28
C GLU A 44 2.45 4.23 13.68
N THR A 45 2.27 4.18 12.36
CA THR A 45 1.92 2.94 11.68
C THR A 45 2.98 1.87 11.88
N LEU A 46 2.53 0.63 12.00
CA LEU A 46 3.43 -0.52 12.05
C LEU A 46 4.29 -0.57 10.76
N PRO A 47 5.58 -0.95 10.86
CA PRO A 47 6.40 -1.18 9.69
C PRO A 47 5.69 -2.08 8.68
N HIS A 48 5.81 -1.75 7.40
CA HIS A 48 5.22 -2.48 6.27
C HIS A 48 3.69 -2.47 6.19
N ARG A 49 3.00 -1.62 6.96
CA ARG A 49 1.55 -1.43 6.92
C ARG A 49 1.21 0.02 6.66
N LEU A 50 0.91 0.34 5.40
CA LEU A 50 0.70 1.73 4.93
C LEU A 50 1.78 2.70 5.44
N GLU A 51 3.02 2.22 5.54
CA GLU A 51 4.17 2.93 6.10
C GLU A 51 4.69 3.92 5.06
N PHE A 52 4.66 5.20 5.36
CA PHE A 52 5.35 6.20 4.53
C PHE A 52 6.86 6.02 4.63
N VAL A 53 7.53 5.92 3.48
CA VAL A 53 8.99 5.67 3.43
C VAL A 53 9.74 6.95 3.14
N LYS A 54 9.43 7.59 2.00
CA LYS A 54 10.13 8.77 1.51
C LYS A 54 9.23 9.54 0.54
N LYS A 55 9.43 10.85 0.50
CA LYS A 55 8.95 11.71 -0.59
C LYS A 55 10.15 12.19 -1.40
N VAL A 56 10.11 11.99 -2.71
CA VAL A 56 11.19 12.37 -3.64
C VAL A 56 10.54 12.88 -4.93
N ASN A 57 10.99 14.03 -5.45
CA ASN A 57 10.39 14.69 -6.63
C ASN A 57 8.87 14.86 -6.56
N GLY A 58 8.34 15.16 -5.37
CA GLY A 58 6.91 15.32 -5.14
C GLY A 58 6.13 14.00 -5.02
N ILE A 59 6.76 12.87 -5.28
CA ILE A 59 6.17 11.53 -5.24
C ILE A 59 6.36 10.92 -3.85
N SER A 60 5.28 10.48 -3.22
CA SER A 60 5.31 9.81 -1.92
C SER A 60 5.27 8.29 -2.10
N PHE A 61 6.24 7.58 -1.53
CA PHE A 61 6.33 6.13 -1.55
C PHE A 61 5.79 5.54 -0.24
N VAL A 62 4.86 4.59 -0.37
CA VAL A 62 4.20 3.92 0.76
C VAL A 62 4.43 2.43 0.69
N ASN A 63 4.96 1.87 1.78
CA ASN A 63 5.21 0.46 1.97
C ASN A 63 4.03 -0.24 2.66
N ASP A 64 3.38 -1.13 1.93
CA ASP A 64 2.31 -1.99 2.44
C ASP A 64 2.60 -3.47 2.12
N SER A 65 3.87 -3.88 2.26
CA SER A 65 4.32 -5.26 1.94
C SER A 65 3.53 -6.34 2.69
N ILE A 66 2.91 -6.02 3.84
CA ILE A 66 2.03 -6.91 4.60
C ILE A 66 0.76 -7.30 3.85
N SER A 67 0.38 -6.57 2.79
CA SER A 67 -0.77 -6.88 1.92
C SER A 67 -0.49 -8.09 1.03
N THR A 68 -0.67 -9.29 1.59
CA THR A 68 -0.44 -10.56 0.91
C THR A 68 -1.70 -11.15 0.26
N ILE A 69 -2.81 -10.39 0.23
CA ILE A 69 -4.09 -10.78 -0.40
C ILE A 69 -4.69 -9.62 -1.21
N PRO A 70 -5.53 -9.91 -2.23
CA PRO A 70 -6.19 -8.91 -3.07
C PRO A 70 -6.99 -7.86 -2.29
N GLU A 71 -7.75 -8.28 -1.29
CA GLU A 71 -8.66 -7.43 -0.51
C GLU A 71 -7.91 -6.38 0.29
N ALA A 72 -6.72 -6.74 0.81
CA ALA A 72 -5.86 -5.82 1.53
C ALA A 72 -5.35 -4.70 0.62
N THR A 73 -5.00 -5.04 -0.63
CA THR A 73 -4.58 -4.06 -1.63
C THR A 73 -5.72 -3.12 -2.03
N ILE A 74 -6.93 -3.65 -2.21
CA ILE A 74 -8.12 -2.83 -2.47
C ILE A 74 -8.37 -1.85 -1.31
N ALA A 75 -8.27 -2.33 -0.07
CA ALA A 75 -8.45 -1.49 1.12
C ALA A 75 -7.38 -0.39 1.20
N ALA A 76 -6.11 -0.72 0.95
CA ALA A 76 -5.00 0.21 0.94
C ALA A 76 -5.20 1.35 -0.08
N VAL A 77 -5.56 1.02 -1.32
CA VAL A 77 -5.84 2.02 -2.37
C VAL A 77 -6.99 2.95 -1.96
N LYS A 78 -8.08 2.40 -1.41
CA LYS A 78 -9.24 3.20 -0.95
C LYS A 78 -8.89 4.12 0.22
N MET A 79 -8.04 3.66 1.12
CA MET A 79 -7.65 4.40 2.33
C MET A 79 -6.78 5.61 2.01
N LEU A 80 -5.84 5.48 1.08
CA LEU A 80 -4.90 6.55 0.71
C LEU A 80 -5.51 7.62 -0.23
N LYS A 81 -6.65 7.32 -0.89
CA LYS A 81 -7.45 8.19 -1.79
C LYS A 81 -6.75 8.73 -3.05
N ASN A 82 -5.47 9.07 -3.00
CA ASN A 82 -4.67 9.67 -4.07
C ASN A 82 -3.56 8.74 -4.58
N VAL A 83 -3.83 7.43 -4.62
CA VAL A 83 -2.89 6.47 -5.21
C VAL A 83 -2.92 6.61 -6.73
N ASP A 84 -1.84 7.14 -7.28
CA ASP A 84 -1.64 7.27 -8.72
C ASP A 84 -1.03 5.99 -9.29
N SER A 85 -0.08 5.38 -8.56
CA SER A 85 0.67 4.22 -9.01
C SER A 85 0.63 3.10 -7.97
N VAL A 86 0.41 1.86 -8.40
CA VAL A 86 0.43 0.68 -7.52
C VAL A 86 1.39 -0.38 -8.04
N ILE A 87 2.19 -0.96 -7.14
CA ILE A 87 3.11 -2.06 -7.42
C ILE A 87 2.53 -3.33 -6.80
N ILE A 88 2.24 -4.34 -7.63
CA ILE A 88 1.60 -5.61 -7.27
C ILE A 88 2.46 -6.77 -7.80
N GLY A 89 2.68 -7.80 -6.99
CA GLY A 89 3.46 -8.95 -7.43
C GLY A 89 3.98 -9.82 -6.29
N GLY A 90 4.17 -11.09 -6.61
CA GLY A 90 4.72 -12.09 -5.70
C GLY A 90 4.39 -13.49 -6.18
N ASN A 91 4.38 -14.43 -5.25
CA ASN A 91 4.13 -15.83 -5.52
C ASN A 91 2.63 -16.15 -5.53
N ASP A 92 2.24 -16.97 -6.50
CA ASP A 92 0.89 -17.47 -6.62
C ASP A 92 0.63 -18.64 -5.66
N ARG A 93 -0.56 -18.61 -5.05
CA ARG A 93 -1.06 -19.67 -4.16
C ARG A 93 -2.44 -20.16 -4.58
N GLY A 94 -2.83 -19.93 -5.84
CA GLY A 94 -4.18 -20.19 -6.34
C GLY A 94 -5.19 -19.16 -5.83
N VAL A 95 -4.75 -17.91 -5.61
CA VAL A 95 -5.62 -16.84 -5.11
C VAL A 95 -6.46 -16.28 -6.26
N ASN A 96 -7.73 -15.97 -5.99
CA ASN A 96 -8.60 -15.36 -6.97
C ASN A 96 -8.38 -13.83 -7.04
N TYR A 97 -7.89 -13.36 -8.18
CA TYR A 97 -7.62 -11.92 -8.43
C TYR A 97 -8.76 -11.16 -9.15
N GLU A 98 -9.90 -11.78 -9.46
CA GLU A 98 -10.98 -11.15 -10.24
C GLU A 98 -11.47 -9.83 -9.62
N GLN A 99 -11.63 -9.80 -8.30
CA GLN A 99 -12.07 -8.57 -7.61
C GLN A 99 -11.04 -7.46 -7.71
N LEU A 100 -9.75 -7.79 -7.59
CA LEU A 100 -8.67 -6.81 -7.72
C LEU A 100 -8.56 -6.32 -9.16
N VAL A 101 -8.65 -7.19 -10.16
CA VAL A 101 -8.67 -6.82 -11.59
C VAL A 101 -9.81 -5.83 -11.87
N THR A 102 -11.03 -6.17 -11.46
CA THR A 102 -12.21 -5.31 -11.63
C THR A 102 -12.02 -3.95 -10.92
N PHE A 103 -11.49 -3.97 -9.70
CA PHE A 103 -11.21 -2.76 -8.94
C PHE A 103 -10.14 -1.89 -9.61
N LEU A 104 -9.05 -2.49 -10.10
CA LEU A 104 -7.97 -1.76 -10.78
C LEU A 104 -8.46 -1.08 -12.05
N GLN A 105 -9.40 -1.67 -12.80
CA GLN A 105 -9.99 -1.04 -13.98
C GLN A 105 -10.82 0.21 -13.63
N THR A 106 -11.53 0.19 -12.50
CA THR A 106 -12.51 1.22 -12.11
C THR A 106 -12.00 2.25 -11.12
N SER A 107 -10.88 1.99 -10.45
CA SER A 107 -10.27 2.88 -9.44
C SER A 107 -9.66 4.16 -10.04
N SER A 108 -9.15 5.05 -9.20
CA SER A 108 -8.39 6.24 -9.63
C SER A 108 -6.93 5.96 -10.05
N VAL A 109 -6.40 4.76 -9.75
CA VAL A 109 -5.01 4.38 -10.04
C VAL A 109 -4.74 4.45 -11.55
N GLN A 110 -3.74 5.21 -11.97
CA GLN A 110 -3.37 5.39 -13.38
C GLN A 110 -2.30 4.42 -13.84
N ASN A 111 -1.32 4.12 -12.97
CA ASN A 111 -0.20 3.25 -13.30
C ASN A 111 -0.28 1.94 -12.51
N ILE A 112 -0.42 0.83 -13.21
CA ILE A 112 -0.44 -0.52 -12.64
C ILE A 112 0.86 -1.20 -13.00
N ILE A 113 1.70 -1.43 -12.00
CA ILE A 113 3.05 -1.98 -12.16
C ILE A 113 3.04 -3.38 -11.55
N LEU A 114 3.33 -4.37 -12.38
CA LEU A 114 3.20 -5.77 -12.07
C LEU A 114 4.55 -6.46 -12.15
N PHE A 115 4.82 -7.38 -11.23
CA PHE A 115 6.02 -8.22 -11.28
C PHE A 115 5.73 -9.63 -10.74
N SER A 116 6.67 -10.56 -10.95
CA SER A 116 6.57 -11.96 -10.50
C SER A 116 5.35 -12.72 -11.07
N ASP A 117 5.06 -13.90 -10.51
CA ASP A 117 4.05 -14.82 -11.03
C ASP A 117 2.64 -14.23 -11.01
N THR A 118 2.25 -13.66 -9.87
CA THR A 118 0.90 -13.08 -9.74
C THR A 118 0.73 -11.84 -10.60
N GLY A 119 1.79 -11.03 -10.76
CA GLY A 119 1.79 -9.90 -11.68
C GLY A 119 1.58 -10.33 -13.12
N ARG A 120 2.22 -11.42 -13.58
CA ARG A 120 1.99 -11.97 -14.93
C ARG A 120 0.55 -12.41 -15.14
N GLN A 121 -0.08 -13.03 -14.15
CA GLN A 121 -1.49 -13.45 -14.23
C GLN A 121 -2.44 -12.25 -14.32
N ILE A 122 -2.24 -11.25 -13.45
CA ILE A 122 -3.04 -10.02 -13.46
C ILE A 122 -2.85 -9.27 -14.78
N TYR A 123 -1.61 -9.21 -15.29
CA TYR A 123 -1.30 -8.58 -16.57
C TYR A 123 -2.10 -9.20 -17.71
N GLY A 124 -2.14 -10.54 -17.80
CA GLY A 124 -2.90 -11.24 -18.84
C GLY A 124 -4.42 -10.98 -18.78
N LYS A 125 -4.97 -10.69 -17.59
CA LYS A 125 -6.38 -10.33 -17.42
C LYS A 125 -6.69 -8.87 -17.79
N LEU A 126 -5.71 -7.97 -17.59
CA LEU A 126 -5.87 -6.54 -17.83
C LEU A 126 -5.46 -6.11 -19.24
N SER A 127 -4.50 -6.78 -19.89
CA SER A 127 -3.85 -6.29 -21.11
C SER A 127 -4.81 -6.03 -22.28
N ASN A 128 -5.93 -6.74 -22.33
CA ASN A 128 -6.93 -6.60 -23.39
C ASN A 128 -8.18 -5.79 -22.96
N THR A 129 -8.26 -5.38 -21.70
CA THR A 129 -9.47 -4.78 -21.10
C THR A 129 -9.19 -3.40 -20.49
N LEU A 130 -7.93 -2.96 -20.50
CA LEU A 130 -7.49 -1.72 -19.87
C LEU A 130 -7.26 -0.63 -20.93
N GLU A 131 -8.23 0.25 -21.14
CA GLU A 131 -8.19 1.23 -22.24
C GLU A 131 -7.54 2.58 -21.88
N LYS A 132 -7.54 2.97 -20.60
CA LYS A 132 -7.21 4.35 -20.17
C LYS A 132 -6.13 4.45 -19.10
N LYS A 133 -5.46 3.33 -18.80
CA LYS A 133 -4.49 3.24 -17.71
C LYS A 133 -3.22 2.59 -18.22
N ASN A 134 -2.10 2.93 -17.59
CA ASN A 134 -0.81 2.37 -17.95
C ASN A 134 -0.62 1.02 -17.23
N LEU A 135 -0.21 0.01 -17.99
CA LEU A 135 0.06 -1.33 -17.50
C LEU A 135 1.51 -1.69 -17.80
N PHE A 136 2.26 -2.03 -16.77
CA PHE A 136 3.68 -2.37 -16.88
C PHE A 136 3.93 -3.74 -16.25
N LEU A 137 4.70 -4.58 -16.93
CA LEU A 137 5.18 -5.86 -16.40
C LEU A 137 6.70 -5.84 -16.31
N MET A 138 7.21 -5.85 -15.08
CA MET A 138 8.63 -5.72 -14.74
C MET A 138 9.20 -7.06 -14.29
N GLN A 139 10.52 -7.21 -14.32
CA GLN A 139 11.16 -8.47 -13.97
C GLN A 139 11.24 -8.69 -12.44
N ASN A 140 11.41 -7.61 -11.68
CA ASN A 140 11.64 -7.66 -10.24
C ASN A 140 11.14 -6.38 -9.54
N LEU A 141 11.25 -6.37 -8.21
CA LEU A 141 10.83 -5.25 -7.37
C LEU A 141 11.61 -3.97 -7.66
N GLN A 142 12.92 -4.05 -7.92
CA GLN A 142 13.73 -2.88 -8.21
C GLN A 142 13.30 -2.18 -9.50
N GLU A 143 13.17 -2.92 -10.61
CA GLU A 143 12.64 -2.36 -11.86
C GLU A 143 11.23 -1.78 -11.68
N SER A 144 10.41 -2.38 -10.80
CA SER A 144 9.07 -1.88 -10.48
C SER A 144 9.09 -0.52 -9.79
N ILE A 145 10.01 -0.33 -8.84
CA ILE A 145 10.18 0.94 -8.12
C ILE A 145 10.75 2.01 -9.05
N GLU A 146 11.76 1.67 -9.86
CA GLU A 146 12.33 2.57 -10.86
C GLU A 146 11.28 2.98 -11.89
N LYS A 147 10.44 2.04 -12.33
CA LYS A 147 9.33 2.34 -13.24
C LYS A 147 8.32 3.27 -12.58
N ALA A 148 7.93 3.00 -11.35
CA ALA A 148 7.00 3.82 -10.59
C ALA A 148 7.53 5.24 -10.42
N TYR A 149 8.81 5.39 -10.07
CA TYR A 149 9.45 6.68 -9.91
C TYR A 149 9.39 7.55 -11.17
N ASN A 150 9.52 6.93 -12.34
CA ASN A 150 9.51 7.63 -13.63
C ASN A 150 8.11 8.03 -14.14
N VAL A 151 7.05 7.34 -13.70
CA VAL A 151 5.69 7.53 -14.27
C VAL A 151 4.69 8.11 -13.27
N ALA A 152 4.99 8.03 -11.97
CA ALA A 152 4.08 8.44 -10.94
C ALA A 152 4.02 9.96 -10.80
N THR A 153 2.84 10.47 -10.45
CA THR A 153 2.63 11.91 -10.24
C THR A 153 2.33 12.29 -8.79
N SER A 154 1.95 11.31 -7.96
CA SER A 154 1.59 11.56 -6.57
C SER A 154 2.00 10.41 -5.64
N VAL A 155 1.12 9.46 -5.34
CA VAL A 155 1.44 8.36 -4.41
C VAL A 155 1.76 7.08 -5.18
N VAL A 156 2.92 6.50 -4.87
CA VAL A 156 3.30 5.13 -5.23
C VAL A 156 3.02 4.22 -4.03
N LEU A 157 2.08 3.30 -4.19
CA LEU A 157 1.76 2.29 -3.19
C LEU A 157 2.38 0.95 -3.56
N PHE A 158 3.28 0.44 -2.72
CA PHE A 158 3.69 -0.96 -2.78
C PHE A 158 2.76 -1.82 -1.94
N SER A 159 1.78 -2.43 -2.59
CA SER A 159 0.79 -3.31 -1.97
C SER A 159 0.69 -4.60 -2.80
N PRO A 160 1.45 -5.65 -2.44
CA PRO A 160 1.77 -6.76 -3.34
C PRO A 160 0.59 -7.65 -3.76
N ALA A 161 -0.54 -7.61 -3.04
CA ALA A 161 -1.70 -8.50 -3.16
C ALA A 161 -1.38 -10.01 -3.07
N ALA A 162 -0.13 -10.37 -2.78
CA ALA A 162 0.40 -11.70 -2.96
C ALA A 162 1.49 -12.00 -1.92
N SER A 163 1.65 -13.30 -1.68
CA SER A 163 2.70 -13.86 -0.83
C SER A 163 4.10 -13.47 -1.31
N SER A 164 5.01 -13.18 -0.38
CA SER A 164 6.42 -12.88 -0.67
C SER A 164 7.30 -14.12 -0.84
N PHE A 165 6.80 -15.30 -0.49
CA PHE A 165 7.55 -16.55 -0.49
C PHE A 165 8.06 -16.92 -1.90
N ASN A 166 9.09 -17.75 -1.99
CA ASN A 166 9.93 -18.06 -3.17
C ASN A 166 11.00 -17.01 -3.48
N GLU A 167 10.66 -15.71 -3.37
CA GLU A 167 11.62 -14.61 -3.59
C GLU A 167 12.19 -14.07 -2.28
N TYR A 168 11.40 -14.13 -1.20
CA TYR A 168 11.75 -13.61 0.12
C TYR A 168 11.35 -14.59 1.22
N LYS A 169 12.02 -14.53 2.36
CA LYS A 169 11.70 -15.29 3.58
C LYS A 169 10.32 -14.94 4.12
N ASN A 170 9.94 -13.67 4.05
CA ASN A 170 8.67 -13.14 4.55
C ASN A 170 8.42 -11.73 4.00
N PHE A 171 7.27 -11.15 4.34
CA PHE A 171 6.88 -9.81 3.87
C PHE A 171 7.76 -8.70 4.46
N VAL A 172 8.40 -8.93 5.61
CA VAL A 172 9.31 -7.98 6.27
C VAL A 172 10.56 -7.81 5.40
N GLU A 173 11.21 -8.91 5.01
CA GLU A 173 12.39 -8.87 4.12
C GLU A 173 12.08 -8.18 2.78
N ARG A 174 10.95 -8.50 2.16
CA ARG A 174 10.47 -7.81 0.94
C ARG A 174 10.22 -6.32 1.15
N GLY A 175 9.58 -5.97 2.28
CA GLY A 175 9.26 -4.58 2.61
C GLY A 175 10.49 -3.78 3.01
N ASP A 176 11.52 -4.40 3.59
CA ASP A 176 12.82 -3.81 3.87
C ASP A 176 13.61 -3.56 2.58
N GLU A 177 13.54 -4.48 1.60
CA GLU A 177 14.12 -4.25 0.28
C GLU A 177 13.45 -3.06 -0.42
N PHE A 178 12.11 -2.99 -0.41
CA PHE A 178 11.39 -1.81 -0.92
C PHE A 178 11.89 -0.51 -0.29
N LYS A 179 12.00 -0.46 1.04
CA LYS A 179 12.51 0.71 1.77
C LYS A 179 13.94 1.06 1.35
N LYS A 180 14.81 0.05 1.25
CA LYS A 180 16.21 0.24 0.83
C LYS A 180 16.30 0.88 -0.55
N ILE A 181 15.56 0.36 -1.52
CA ILE A 181 15.58 0.86 -2.91
C ILE A 181 15.01 2.28 -2.95
N VAL A 182 13.86 2.52 -2.32
CA VAL A 182 13.22 3.85 -2.27
C VAL A 182 14.12 4.89 -1.61
N ASN A 183 14.83 4.52 -0.53
CA ASN A 183 15.73 5.46 0.15
C ASN A 183 16.92 5.88 -0.72
N ASN A 184 17.35 5.02 -1.65
CA ASN A 184 18.41 5.29 -2.62
C ASN A 184 17.95 6.07 -3.87
N LEU A 185 16.65 6.37 -4.01
CA LEU A 185 16.19 7.24 -5.10
C LEU A 185 16.71 8.67 -4.88
N GLU A 186 17.34 9.22 -5.90
CA GLU A 186 17.88 10.58 -5.94
C GLU A 186 16.92 11.52 -6.69
N GLU A 187 16.94 12.82 -6.33
CA GLU A 187 16.18 13.88 -7.01
C GLU A 187 16.62 14.06 -8.47
#